data_AF-A0A945XF39-F1
#
_entry.id   AF-A0A945XF39-F1
#
_cell.length_a   1.000
_cell.length_b   1.000
_cell.length_c   1.000
_cell.angle_alpha   90.00
_cell.angle_beta   90.00
_cell.angle_gamma   90.00
#
_symmetry.space_group_name_H-M   'P 1'
#
loop_
_entity.id
_entity.type
_entity.pdbx_description
1 polymer ?
#
loop_
_entity_poly.entity_id
_entity_poly.type
_entity_poly.pdbx_seq_one_letter_code
_entity_poly.pdbx_strand_id
1 'polypeptide(L)'
;DAFLPTKPSARAECMSWLFWQMGSAPYLGGGFGHFYKYAPEKFEYPIDRFTMEIKRQLDVIDKNLADRQFLCGDDYNIADIATYAWYGNLVINNQYEAEEFIEAASYKNVVRWATEIQARPAVQRGRRVNKVMGPEELQLPERHDASDLD
;
A
#
# COMPACT_ATOMS: atom_id res chain seq x y z
N ASP A 1 10.14 18.41 6.11
CA ASP A 1 10.78 18.56 4.78
C ASP A 1 11.68 17.39 4.33
N ALA A 2 11.77 16.28 5.06
CA ALA A 2 12.71 15.19 4.72
C ALA A 2 12.24 14.22 3.62
N PHE A 3 10.93 14.07 3.38
CA PHE A 3 10.35 13.08 2.45
C PHE A 3 9.51 13.71 1.34
N LEU A 4 9.71 14.99 1.06
CA LEU A 4 8.98 15.70 0.03
C LEU A 4 9.98 16.52 -0.78
N PRO A 5 10.21 16.19 -2.06
CA PRO A 5 11.18 16.91 -2.88
C PRO A 5 10.92 18.42 -2.93
N THR A 6 12.01 19.18 -3.01
CA THR A 6 11.98 20.65 -3.09
C THR A 6 12.13 21.16 -4.53
N LYS A 7 12.83 20.42 -5.40
CA LYS A 7 12.94 20.74 -6.83
C LYS A 7 11.53 20.72 -7.45
N PRO A 8 11.08 21.78 -8.16
CA PRO A 8 9.71 21.90 -8.63
C PRO A 8 9.20 20.70 -9.44
N SER A 9 10.02 20.16 -10.36
CA SER A 9 9.62 19.02 -11.19
C SER A 9 9.43 17.74 -10.37
N ALA A 10 10.38 17.42 -9.46
CA ALA A 10 10.31 16.24 -8.61
C ALA A 10 9.17 16.35 -7.59
N ARG A 11 8.93 17.57 -7.08
CA ARG A 11 7.79 17.84 -6.19
C ARG A 11 6.47 17.62 -6.91
N ALA A 12 6.35 18.08 -8.15
CA ALA A 12 5.13 17.89 -8.95
C ALA A 12 4.84 16.40 -9.18
N GLU A 13 5.87 15.60 -9.52
CA GLU A 13 5.72 14.15 -9.69
C GLU A 13 5.33 13.44 -8.38
N CYS A 14 5.97 13.79 -7.26
CA CYS A 14 5.60 13.27 -5.94
C CYS A 14 4.15 13.59 -5.58
N MET A 15 3.70 14.82 -5.80
CA MET A 15 2.31 15.20 -5.56
C MET A 15 1.35 14.47 -6.51
N SER A 16 1.71 14.26 -7.78
CA SER A 16 0.90 13.48 -8.72
C SER A 16 0.65 12.06 -8.21
N TRP A 17 1.70 11.36 -7.75
CA TRP A 17 1.55 10.01 -7.20
C TRP A 17 0.80 9.99 -5.86
N LEU A 18 1.04 10.96 -4.99
CA LEU A 18 0.31 11.10 -3.73
C LEU A 18 -1.19 11.30 -3.98
N PHE A 19 -1.57 12.21 -4.89
CA PHE A 19 -2.98 12.44 -5.22
C PHE A 19 -3.59 11.28 -6.01
N TRP A 20 -2.82 10.61 -6.86
CA TRP A 20 -3.25 9.35 -7.47
C TRP A 20 -3.63 8.33 -6.40
N GLN A 21 -2.79 8.16 -5.36
CA GLN A 21 -3.07 7.24 -4.25
C GLN A 21 -4.34 7.63 -3.50
N MET A 22 -4.52 8.93 -3.20
CA MET A 22 -5.72 9.42 -2.52
C MET A 22 -7.00 9.17 -3.32
N GLY A 23 -6.93 9.24 -4.65
CA GLY A 23 -8.06 8.95 -5.55
C GLY A 23 -8.27 7.45 -5.83
N SER A 24 -7.22 6.63 -5.72
CA SER A 24 -7.27 5.20 -6.07
C SER A 24 -7.66 4.30 -4.89
N ALA A 25 -7.18 4.61 -3.68
CA ALA A 25 -7.44 3.82 -2.48
C ALA A 25 -8.93 3.61 -2.16
N PRO A 26 -9.85 4.56 -2.42
CA PRO A 26 -11.29 4.31 -2.26
C PRO A 26 -11.83 3.14 -3.10
N TYR A 27 -11.30 2.93 -4.32
CA TYR A 27 -11.67 1.76 -5.13
C TYR A 27 -11.13 0.45 -4.54
N LEU A 28 -9.96 0.49 -3.92
CA LEU A 28 -9.37 -0.67 -3.24
C LEU A 28 -10.12 -1.01 -1.96
N GLY A 29 -10.27 -0.06 -1.03
CA GLY A 29 -10.91 -0.32 0.27
C GLY A 29 -12.44 -0.34 0.20
N GLY A 30 -13.04 0.75 -0.28
CA GLY A 30 -14.49 0.95 -0.32
C GLY A 30 -15.19 0.25 -1.48
N GLY A 31 -14.46 -0.10 -2.53
CA GLY A 31 -14.93 -0.97 -3.60
C GLY A 31 -14.55 -2.42 -3.34
N PHE A 32 -13.35 -2.81 -3.77
CA PHE A 32 -12.90 -4.20 -3.75
C PHE A 32 -12.98 -4.81 -2.36
N GLY A 33 -12.31 -4.23 -1.35
CA GLY A 33 -12.28 -4.74 0.01
C GLY A 33 -13.68 -4.89 0.63
N HIS A 34 -14.57 -3.92 0.40
CA HIS A 34 -15.95 -4.01 0.86
C HIS A 34 -16.70 -5.18 0.22
N PHE A 35 -16.80 -5.21 -1.12
CA PHE A 35 -17.60 -6.23 -1.81
C PHE A 35 -16.97 -7.63 -1.76
N TYR A 36 -15.64 -7.73 -1.76
CA TYR A 36 -14.92 -8.98 -1.68
C TYR A 36 -14.89 -9.58 -0.27
N LYS A 37 -14.61 -8.78 0.77
CA LYS A 37 -14.38 -9.30 2.13
C LYS A 37 -15.55 -9.07 3.09
N TYR A 38 -16.15 -7.89 3.08
CA TYR A 38 -17.05 -7.45 4.17
C TYR A 38 -18.54 -7.53 3.87
N ALA A 39 -18.96 -7.38 2.61
CA ALA A 39 -20.38 -7.44 2.25
C ALA A 39 -21.00 -8.78 2.70
N PRO A 40 -22.21 -8.77 3.27
CA PRO A 40 -22.84 -9.97 3.85
C PRO A 40 -23.16 -11.02 2.79
N GLU A 41 -23.31 -10.60 1.54
CA GLU A 41 -23.56 -11.45 0.38
C GLU A 41 -22.52 -11.18 -0.72
N LYS A 42 -22.28 -12.17 -1.58
CA LYS A 42 -21.36 -12.04 -2.71
C LYS A 42 -22.11 -11.60 -3.95
N PHE A 43 -21.82 -10.39 -4.40
CA PHE A 43 -22.38 -9.79 -5.60
C PHE A 43 -21.33 -9.83 -6.71
N GLU A 44 -21.54 -10.70 -7.71
CA GLU A 44 -20.62 -10.91 -8.82
C GLU A 44 -20.23 -9.59 -9.51
N TYR A 45 -21.23 -8.79 -9.94
CA TYR A 45 -20.98 -7.54 -10.68
C TYR A 45 -20.04 -6.54 -9.96
N PRO A 46 -20.29 -6.10 -8.70
CA PRO A 46 -19.38 -5.18 -8.05
C PRO A 46 -18.05 -5.82 -7.68
N ILE A 47 -18.01 -7.12 -7.35
CA ILE A 47 -16.74 -7.83 -7.12
C ILE A 47 -15.89 -7.76 -8.40
N ASP A 48 -16.43 -8.12 -9.56
CA ASP A 48 -15.72 -8.10 -10.83
C ASP A 48 -15.27 -6.68 -11.20
N ARG A 49 -16.17 -5.70 -11.09
CA ARG A 49 -15.87 -4.30 -11.38
C ARG A 49 -14.67 -3.78 -10.58
N PHE A 50 -14.70 -3.99 -9.27
CA PHE A 50 -13.65 -3.45 -8.40
C PHE A 50 -12.38 -4.30 -8.42
N THR A 51 -12.49 -5.62 -8.66
CA THR A 51 -11.33 -6.48 -8.88
C THR A 51 -10.59 -6.09 -10.15
N MET A 52 -11.31 -5.81 -11.24
CA MET A 52 -10.72 -5.32 -12.48
C MET A 52 -9.97 -4.00 -12.25
N GLU A 53 -10.57 -3.06 -11.50
CA GLU A 53 -9.95 -1.77 -11.22
C GLU A 53 -8.71 -1.89 -10.30
N ILE A 54 -8.74 -2.70 -9.24
CA ILE A 54 -7.55 -2.87 -8.38
C ILE A 54 -6.42 -3.59 -9.12
N LYS A 55 -6.73 -4.55 -10.00
CA LYS A 55 -5.72 -5.20 -10.86
C LYS A 55 -5.11 -4.20 -11.85
N ARG A 56 -5.92 -3.27 -12.39
CA ARG A 56 -5.42 -2.16 -13.23
C ARG A 56 -4.53 -1.20 -12.43
N GLN A 57 -4.89 -0.88 -11.20
CA GLN A 57 -4.07 -0.02 -10.33
C GLN A 57 -2.74 -0.69 -9.98
N LEU A 58 -2.75 -1.99 -9.66
CA LEU A 58 -1.53 -2.77 -9.45
C LEU A 58 -0.66 -2.79 -10.70
N ASP A 59 -1.24 -2.96 -11.89
CA ASP A 59 -0.51 -2.91 -13.17
C ASP A 59 0.11 -1.52 -13.45
N VAL A 60 -0.57 -0.43 -13.10
CA VAL A 60 -0.01 0.93 -13.18
C VAL A 60 1.23 1.09 -12.29
N ILE A 61 1.14 0.62 -11.04
CA ILE A 61 2.26 0.69 -10.10
C ILE A 61 3.40 -0.22 -10.58
N ASP A 62 3.09 -1.45 -10.99
CA ASP A 62 4.07 -2.45 -11.40
C ASP A 62 4.90 -1.97 -12.60
N LYS A 63 4.22 -1.42 -13.62
CA LYS A 63 4.89 -0.83 -14.80
C LYS A 63 5.75 0.36 -14.45
N ASN A 64 5.29 1.23 -13.55
CA ASN A 64 6.10 2.37 -13.11
C ASN A 64 7.36 1.92 -12.38
N LEU A 65 7.25 0.87 -11.56
CA LEU A 65 8.35 0.30 -10.78
C LEU A 65 9.24 -0.66 -11.57
N ALA A 66 8.96 -0.94 -12.84
CA ALA A 66 9.80 -1.81 -13.66
C ALA A 66 11.22 -1.25 -13.82
N ASP A 67 11.33 0.07 -14.02
CA ASP A 67 12.61 0.76 -14.25
C ASP A 67 12.94 1.79 -13.15
N ARG A 68 12.22 1.74 -12.01
CA ARG A 68 12.37 2.70 -10.90
C ARG A 68 12.47 1.98 -9.57
N GLN A 69 13.22 2.55 -8.63
CA GLN A 69 13.31 2.00 -7.28
C GLN A 69 12.05 2.28 -6.45
N PHE A 70 11.56 3.51 -6.53
CA PHE A 70 10.38 4.05 -5.86
C PHE A 70 9.44 4.72 -6.87
N LEU A 71 8.27 5.15 -6.42
CA LEU A 71 7.24 5.69 -7.32
C LEU A 71 7.73 6.92 -8.11
N CYS A 72 8.61 7.74 -7.53
CA CYS A 72 9.11 8.97 -8.13
C CYS A 72 10.60 8.89 -8.52
N GLY A 73 11.09 7.71 -8.89
CA GLY A 73 12.49 7.48 -9.26
C GLY A 73 13.26 6.76 -8.17
N ASP A 74 14.41 7.27 -7.76
CA ASP A 74 15.32 6.59 -6.82
C ASP A 74 15.15 7.04 -5.35
N ASP A 75 14.36 8.09 -5.13
CA ASP A 75 14.17 8.68 -3.80
C ASP A 75 12.84 8.26 -3.15
N TYR A 76 12.94 7.64 -1.97
CA TYR A 76 11.79 7.31 -1.11
C TYR A 76 11.12 8.59 -0.57
N ASN A 77 9.83 8.75 -0.82
CA ASN A 77 9.08 9.94 -0.42
C ASN A 77 7.65 9.63 0.08
N ILE A 78 6.89 10.67 0.41
CA ILE A 78 5.52 10.51 0.96
C ILE A 78 4.54 9.78 0.04
N ALA A 79 4.76 9.78 -1.28
CA ALA A 79 3.93 9.00 -2.20
C ALA A 79 4.11 7.49 -1.99
N ASP A 80 5.34 7.04 -1.76
CA ASP A 80 5.62 5.64 -1.42
C ASP A 80 5.03 5.26 -0.08
N ILE A 81 5.17 6.13 0.94
CA ILE A 81 4.59 5.93 2.28
C ILE A 81 3.08 5.69 2.17
N ALA A 82 2.38 6.58 1.47
CA ALA A 82 0.93 6.53 1.32
C ALA A 82 0.47 5.29 0.52
N THR A 83 1.17 4.98 -0.58
CA THR A 83 0.81 3.87 -1.46
C THR A 83 1.11 2.53 -0.80
N TYR A 84 2.24 2.39 -0.11
CA TYR A 84 2.66 1.16 0.55
C TYR A 84 1.65 0.70 1.60
N ALA A 85 1.10 1.63 2.38
CA ALA A 85 0.13 1.34 3.42
C ALA A 85 -1.14 0.64 2.88
N TRP A 86 -1.44 0.77 1.59
CA TRP A 86 -2.56 0.10 0.93
C TRP A 86 -2.10 -1.07 0.06
N TYR A 87 -1.34 -0.78 -1.00
CA TYR A 87 -0.98 -1.76 -2.01
C TYR A 87 0.10 -2.72 -1.52
N GLY A 88 1.05 -2.26 -0.71
CA GLY A 88 2.03 -3.13 -0.07
C GLY A 88 1.38 -4.10 0.91
N ASN A 89 0.44 -3.63 1.74
CA ASN A 89 -0.35 -4.53 2.60
C ASN A 89 -1.16 -5.54 1.79
N LEU A 90 -1.75 -5.12 0.67
CA LEU A 90 -2.49 -6.01 -0.23
C LEU A 90 -1.61 -7.12 -0.82
N VAL A 91 -0.42 -6.79 -1.33
CA VAL A 91 0.39 -7.77 -2.08
C VAL A 91 1.31 -8.65 -1.23
N ILE A 92 1.75 -8.20 -0.05
CA ILE A 92 2.73 -8.95 0.77
C ILE A 92 2.30 -9.17 2.22
N ASN A 93 1.11 -8.72 2.62
CA ASN A 93 0.55 -8.99 3.95
C ASN A 93 -0.87 -9.57 3.89
N ASN A 94 -1.27 -10.07 2.71
CA ASN A 94 -2.54 -10.73 2.44
C ASN A 94 -3.78 -9.96 2.98
N GLN A 95 -3.80 -8.63 2.81
CA GLN A 95 -4.95 -7.83 3.19
C GLN A 95 -6.21 -8.35 2.49
N TYR A 96 -7.31 -8.46 3.25
CA TYR A 96 -8.58 -9.03 2.80
C TYR A 96 -8.53 -10.52 2.42
N GLU A 97 -7.44 -11.24 2.71
CA GLU A 97 -7.21 -12.62 2.25
C GLU A 97 -7.31 -12.76 0.72
N ALA A 98 -6.89 -11.70 0.00
CA ALA A 98 -7.12 -11.56 -1.43
C ALA A 98 -5.93 -11.99 -2.31
N GLU A 99 -4.77 -12.31 -1.74
CA GLU A 99 -3.50 -12.44 -2.47
C GLU A 99 -3.58 -13.37 -3.69
N GLU A 100 -4.17 -14.56 -3.51
CA GLU A 100 -4.38 -15.54 -4.58
C GLU A 100 -5.39 -15.03 -5.62
N PHE A 101 -6.51 -14.47 -5.15
CA PHE A 101 -7.61 -14.01 -6.02
C PHE A 101 -7.18 -12.89 -6.97
N ILE A 102 -6.34 -11.98 -6.50
CA ILE A 102 -5.84 -10.87 -7.32
C ILE A 102 -4.56 -11.22 -8.09
N GLU A 103 -4.03 -12.43 -7.90
CA GLU A 103 -2.75 -12.91 -8.43
C GLU A 103 -1.60 -11.98 -8.02
N ALA A 104 -1.53 -11.60 -6.74
CA ALA A 104 -0.61 -10.57 -6.25
C ALA A 104 0.86 -10.86 -6.61
N ALA A 105 1.26 -12.13 -6.55
CA ALA A 105 2.61 -12.57 -6.88
C ALA A 105 3.00 -12.32 -8.35
N SER A 106 2.05 -12.03 -9.25
CA SER A 106 2.35 -11.68 -10.65
C SER A 106 2.95 -10.27 -10.80
N TYR A 107 2.64 -9.35 -9.88
CA TYR A 107 3.14 -7.97 -9.86
C TYR A 107 4.53 -7.91 -9.21
N LYS A 108 5.53 -8.46 -9.91
CA LYS A 108 6.90 -8.65 -9.38
C LYS A 108 7.55 -7.36 -8.90
N ASN A 109 7.31 -6.24 -9.58
CA ASN A 109 7.92 -4.96 -9.24
C ASN A 109 7.25 -4.36 -8.00
N VAL A 110 5.92 -4.50 -7.88
CA VAL A 110 5.19 -4.09 -6.67
C VAL A 110 5.63 -4.91 -5.47
N VAL A 111 5.76 -6.23 -5.61
CA VAL A 111 6.23 -7.12 -4.53
C VAL A 111 7.64 -6.74 -4.09
N ARG A 112 8.56 -6.48 -5.04
CA ARG A 112 9.93 -6.03 -4.75
C ARG A 112 9.93 -4.72 -3.95
N TRP A 113 9.24 -3.71 -4.45
CA TRP A 113 9.14 -2.39 -3.81
C TRP A 113 8.50 -2.46 -2.42
N ALA A 114 7.42 -3.22 -2.26
CA ALA A 114 6.75 -3.38 -0.99
C ALA A 114 7.63 -4.09 0.04
N THR A 115 8.37 -5.12 -0.39
CA THR A 115 9.31 -5.86 0.46
C THR A 115 10.46 -4.95 0.92
N GLU A 116 11.02 -4.16 0.01
CA GLU A 116 12.08 -3.19 0.31
C GLU A 116 11.62 -2.14 1.32
N ILE A 117 10.41 -1.58 1.14
CA ILE A 117 9.83 -0.62 2.09
C ILE A 117 9.55 -1.27 3.44
N GLN A 118 9.00 -2.48 3.47
CA GLN A 118 8.70 -3.21 4.71
C GLN A 118 9.96 -3.51 5.53
N ALA A 119 11.12 -3.66 4.88
CA ALA A 119 12.39 -3.90 5.56
C ALA A 119 12.94 -2.67 6.30
N ARG A 120 12.40 -1.47 6.05
CA ARG A 120 12.86 -0.24 6.70
C ARG A 120 12.51 -0.26 8.20
N PRO A 121 13.46 -0.03 9.13
CA PRO A 121 13.18 -0.07 10.58
C PRO A 121 12.04 0.86 11.02
N ALA A 122 11.94 2.05 10.42
CA ALA A 122 10.86 2.98 10.70
C ALA A 122 9.48 2.46 10.27
N VAL A 123 9.41 1.69 9.18
CA VAL A 123 8.16 1.08 8.70
C VAL A 123 7.76 -0.07 9.60
N GLN A 124 8.70 -0.94 9.99
CA GLN A 124 8.45 -2.03 10.93
C GLN A 124 7.91 -1.50 12.27
N ARG A 125 8.52 -0.45 12.81
CA ARG A 125 8.06 0.24 14.03
C ARG A 125 6.69 0.89 13.83
N GLY A 126 6.51 1.68 12.77
CA GLY A 126 5.29 2.42 12.52
C GLY A 126 4.05 1.54 12.33
N ARG A 127 4.21 0.36 11.70
CA ARG A 127 3.10 -0.58 11.47
C ARG A 127 2.56 -1.26 12.73
N ARG A 128 3.26 -1.18 13.86
CA ARG A 128 2.80 -1.70 15.15
C ARG A 128 1.88 -0.72 15.87
N VAL A 129 2.06 0.59 15.65
CA VAL A 129 1.34 1.65 16.35
C VAL A 129 -0.16 1.61 16.03
N ASN A 130 -0.99 1.67 17.07
CA ASN A 130 -2.46 1.54 17.04
C ASN A 130 -2.98 0.23 16.43
N LYS A 131 -2.12 -0.78 16.30
CA LYS A 131 -2.52 -2.09 15.81
C LYS A 131 -3.01 -2.94 16.97
N VAL A 132 -4.26 -3.41 16.87
CA VAL A 132 -4.96 -4.21 17.90
C VAL A 132 -5.40 -5.59 17.38
N MET A 133 -4.90 -5.99 16.21
CA MET A 133 -5.22 -7.28 15.56
C MET A 133 -3.96 -7.88 14.94
N GLY A 134 -3.97 -9.20 14.70
CA GLY A 134 -2.84 -9.97 14.17
C GLY A 134 -1.95 -10.54 15.28
N PRO A 135 -0.72 -10.99 14.97
CA PRO A 135 0.20 -11.52 15.98
C PRO A 135 0.50 -10.49 17.08
N GLU A 136 0.47 -10.92 18.34
CA GLU A 136 0.57 -10.05 19.54
C GLU A 136 1.89 -9.27 19.56
N GLU A 137 2.99 -9.89 19.14
CA GLU A 137 4.32 -9.27 19.05
C GLU A 137 4.37 -8.10 18.06
N LEU A 138 3.41 -8.02 17.13
CA LEU A 138 3.27 -6.94 16.16
C LEU A 138 2.25 -5.87 16.58
N GLN A 139 1.64 -5.98 17.75
CA GLN A 139 0.63 -5.04 18.24
C GLN A 139 1.24 -4.00 19.17
N LEU A 140 0.72 -2.77 19.10
CA LEU A 140 0.96 -1.71 20.07
C LEU A 140 -0.28 -0.79 20.07
N PRO A 141 -1.23 -0.96 21.01
CA PRO A 141 -2.49 -0.22 21.01
C PRO A 141 -2.29 1.30 21.07
N GLU A 142 -1.33 1.75 21.86
CA GLU A 142 -0.99 3.16 22.03
C GLU A 142 0.52 3.34 22.11
N ARG A 143 1.02 4.48 21.63
CA ARG A 143 2.43 4.85 21.70
C ARG A 143 2.55 6.22 22.35
N HIS A 144 3.24 6.27 23.48
CA HIS A 144 3.48 7.45 24.30
C HIS A 144 4.98 7.80 24.42
N ASP A 145 5.87 6.80 24.26
CA ASP A 145 7.33 6.98 24.24
C ASP A 145 8.00 6.18 23.10
N ALA A 146 9.28 6.46 22.81
CA ALA A 146 10.07 5.63 21.90
C ALA A 146 10.28 4.20 22.44
N SER A 147 10.38 4.04 23.77
CA SER A 147 10.60 2.75 24.43
C SER A 147 9.42 1.77 24.32
N ASP A 148 8.23 2.25 23.94
CA ASP A 148 7.05 1.39 23.75
C ASP A 148 7.19 0.42 22.56
N LEU A 149 8.21 0.63 21.72
CA LEU A 149 8.49 -0.15 20.51
C LEU A 149 9.80 -0.94 20.61
N ASP A 150 10.48 -0.92 21.77
CA ASP A 150 11.69 -1.68 22.05
C ASP A 150 11.40 -3.17 22.27
#